data_AF-A0A0W0YGY2-F1
#
_entry.id   AF-A0A0W0YGY2-F1
#
_cell.length_a   1.000
_cell.length_b   1.000
_cell.length_c   1.000
_cell.angle_alpha   90.00
_cell.angle_beta   90.00
_cell.angle_gamma   90.00
#
_symmetry.space_group_name_H-M   'P 1'
#
loop_
_entity.id
_entity.type
_entity.pdbx_description
1 polymer ?
#
loop_
_entity_poly.entity_id
_entity_poly.type
_entity_poly.pdbx_seq_one_letter_code
_entity_poly.pdbx_strand_id
1 'polypeptide(L)' 'MPAKKPTCKTSLATMPFSPTNTHTSEIILSSIIKSLPGSIYWKDKEGYYLGANDTMLEMVGMTSVIGKTDFDMP' A
#
# COMPACT_ATOMS: atom_id res chain seq x y z
N MET A 1 -14.07 -48.13 19.84
CA MET A 1 -14.16 -46.77 19.28
C MET A 1 -13.83 -45.77 20.39
N PRO A 2 -12.67 -45.10 20.39
CA PRO A 2 -12.32 -44.15 21.44
C PRO A 2 -12.86 -42.74 21.17
N ALA A 3 -13.28 -42.09 22.26
CA ALA A 3 -13.92 -40.79 22.36
C ALA A 3 -13.04 -39.61 21.91
N LYS A 4 -13.71 -38.57 21.38
CA LYS A 4 -13.16 -37.25 21.02
C LYS A 4 -12.51 -36.58 22.24
N LYS A 5 -11.25 -36.16 22.11
CA LYS A 5 -10.62 -35.17 23.00
C LYS A 5 -10.86 -33.76 22.45
N PRO A 6 -11.27 -32.78 23.29
CA PRO A 6 -11.39 -31.38 22.87
C PRO A 6 -10.02 -30.70 22.82
N THR A 7 -9.83 -29.87 21.81
CA THR A 7 -8.60 -29.12 21.51
C THR A 7 -8.34 -27.99 22.51
N CYS A 8 -7.04 -27.82 22.81
CA CYS A 8 -6.44 -26.89 23.75
C CYS A 8 -6.62 -25.41 23.32
N LYS A 9 -6.83 -24.53 24.31
CA LYS A 9 -6.88 -23.06 24.19
C LYS A 9 -5.45 -22.51 24.11
N THR A 10 -5.16 -21.55 23.24
CA THR A 10 -4.09 -20.55 23.48
C THR A 10 -4.40 -19.27 22.71
N SER A 11 -4.39 -18.15 23.44
CA SER A 11 -4.65 -16.78 23.02
C SER A 11 -3.58 -16.22 22.08
N LEU A 12 -3.99 -15.39 21.11
CA LEU A 12 -3.17 -14.26 20.68
C LEU A 12 -4.00 -12.98 20.82
N ALA A 13 -3.43 -12.06 21.59
CA ALA A 13 -3.99 -10.75 21.89
C ALA A 13 -4.16 -9.92 20.61
N THR A 14 -5.38 -9.46 20.36
CA THR A 14 -5.65 -8.35 19.45
C THR A 14 -5.07 -7.09 20.09
N MET A 15 -3.96 -6.58 19.57
CA MET A 15 -3.56 -5.21 19.88
C MET A 15 -4.66 -4.26 19.40
N PRO A 16 -5.10 -3.27 20.21
CA PRO A 16 -6.05 -2.29 19.74
C PRO A 16 -5.35 -1.44 18.67
N PHE A 17 -5.72 -1.67 17.41
CA PHE A 17 -5.45 -0.76 16.31
C PHE A 17 -6.03 0.61 16.71
N SER A 18 -5.17 1.54 17.12
CA SER A 18 -5.57 2.92 17.40
C SER A 18 -6.10 3.54 16.11
N PRO A 19 -7.38 3.95 16.02
CA PRO A 19 -7.81 4.78 14.91
C PRO A 19 -7.25 6.19 15.15
N THR A 20 -6.11 6.51 14.55
CA THR A 20 -5.69 7.90 14.41
C THR A 20 -6.70 8.63 13.56
N ASN A 21 -7.33 9.66 14.14
CA ASN A 21 -8.37 10.48 13.54
C ASN A 21 -7.78 11.42 12.46
N THR A 22 -7.33 10.84 11.35
CA THR A 22 -6.67 11.55 10.22
C THR A 22 -7.22 11.05 8.87
N HIS A 23 -8.39 10.41 8.89
CA HIS A 23 -8.89 9.63 7.75
C HIS A 23 -9.32 10.51 6.56
N THR A 24 -9.79 11.74 6.81
CA THR A 24 -10.35 12.60 5.77
C THR A 24 -9.28 13.22 4.86
N SER A 25 -8.17 13.67 5.44
CA SER A 25 -7.07 14.28 4.67
C SER A 25 -6.38 13.29 3.75
N GLU A 26 -6.17 12.05 4.21
CA GLU A 26 -5.57 10.98 3.40
C GLU A 26 -6.49 10.56 2.25
N ILE A 27 -7.80 10.46 2.48
CA ILE A 27 -8.79 10.17 1.43
C ILE A 27 -8.78 11.28 0.38
N ILE A 28 -8.85 12.55 0.80
CA ILE A 28 -8.92 13.68 -0.13
C ILE A 28 -7.64 13.74 -0.98
N LEU A 29 -6.46 13.65 -0.35
CA LEU A 29 -5.19 13.68 -1.06
C LEU A 29 -5.07 12.54 -2.07
N SER A 30 -5.41 11.31 -1.65
CA SER A 30 -5.39 10.13 -2.52
C SER A 30 -6.34 10.29 -3.70
N SER A 31 -7.53 10.86 -3.48
CA SER A 31 -8.50 11.12 -4.54
C SER A 31 -7.99 12.16 -5.54
N ILE A 32 -7.36 13.23 -5.06
CA ILE A 32 -6.80 14.28 -5.92
C ILE A 32 -5.71 13.69 -6.80
N ILE A 33 -4.73 12.98 -6.21
CA ILE A 33 -3.61 12.38 -6.95
C ILE A 33 -4.10 11.42 -8.05
N LYS A 34 -5.13 10.62 -7.75
CA LYS A 34 -5.76 9.72 -8.74
C LYS A 34 -6.50 10.45 -9.85
N SER A 35 -7.10 11.60 -9.56
CA SER A 35 -7.90 12.34 -10.55
C SER A 35 -7.07 13.16 -11.54
N LEU A 36 -5.78 13.36 -11.27
CA LEU A 36 -4.92 14.19 -12.11
C LEU A 36 -4.51 13.43 -13.39
N PRO A 37 -4.65 14.06 -14.58
CA PRO A 37 -4.30 13.45 -15.85
C PRO A 37 -2.78 13.38 -16.10
N GLY A 38 -1.98 13.99 -15.22
CA GLY A 38 -0.53 13.95 -15.29
C GLY A 38 0.02 12.66 -14.69
N SER A 39 1.20 12.25 -15.14
CA SER A 39 2.00 11.24 -14.45
C SER A 39 2.54 11.82 -13.15
N ILE A 40 2.21 11.17 -12.02
CA ILE A 40 2.64 11.57 -10.68
C ILE A 40 3.33 10.39 -10.04
N TYR A 41 4.51 10.63 -9.48
CA TYR A 41 5.27 9.68 -8.70
C TYR A 41 6.05 10.40 -7.61
N TRP A 42 6.40 9.67 -6.56
CA TRP A 42 7.25 10.18 -5.49
C TRP A 42 8.29 9.13 -5.13
N LYS A 43 9.45 9.60 -4.71
CA LYS A 43 10.64 8.80 -4.43
C LYS A 43 11.21 9.13 -3.06
N ASP A 44 11.99 8.21 -2.52
CA ASP A 44 12.86 8.52 -1.40
C ASP A 44 14.09 9.32 -1.86
N LYS A 45 15.00 9.62 -0.93
CA LYS A 45 16.22 10.38 -1.20
C LYS A 45 17.27 9.59 -1.97
N GLU A 46 17.17 8.27 -1.99
CA GLU A 46 18.07 7.37 -2.71
C GLU A 46 17.59 7.13 -4.15
N GLY A 47 16.39 7.62 -4.49
CA GLY A 47 15.81 7.55 -5.82
C GLY A 47 14.87 6.36 -6.03
N TYR A 48 14.53 5.61 -4.97
CA TYR A 48 13.57 4.53 -5.08
C TYR A 48 12.14 5.07 -5.08
N TYR A 49 11.32 4.58 -6.01
CA TYR A 49 9.89 4.89 -6.07
C TYR A 49 9.19 4.41 -4.79
N LEU A 50 8.47 5.33 -4.16
CA LEU A 50 7.59 5.07 -3.03
C LEU A 50 6.13 4.89 -3.48
N GLY A 51 5.80 5.39 -4.68
CA GLY A 51 4.51 5.18 -5.32
C GLY A 51 4.32 6.06 -6.55
N ALA A 52 3.22 5.81 -7.24
CA ALA A 52 2.80 6.53 -8.43
C ALA A 52 1.28 6.49 -8.58
N ASN A 53 0.72 7.41 -9.35
CA ASN A 53 -0.68 7.33 -9.76
C ASN A 53 -0.87 6.37 -10.95
N ASP A 54 -2.13 6.01 -11.21
CA ASP A 54 -2.49 5.04 -12.25
C ASP A 54 -1.99 5.48 -13.63
N THR A 55 -2.08 6.77 -13.95
CA THR A 55 -1.58 7.36 -15.20
C THR A 55 -0.09 7.07 -15.44
N MET A 56 0.76 7.16 -14.40
CA MET A 56 2.18 6.82 -14.52
C MET A 56 2.39 5.33 -14.74
N LEU A 57 1.66 4.48 -14.01
CA LEU A 57 1.74 3.03 -14.13
C LEU A 57 1.32 2.56 -15.52
N GLU A 58 0.25 3.13 -16.07
CA GLU A 58 -0.22 2.87 -17.44
C GLU A 58 0.81 3.33 -18.48
N MET A 59 1.38 4.52 -18.32
CA MET A 59 2.39 5.07 -19.23
C MET A 59 3.66 4.22 -19.28
N VAL A 60 4.13 3.75 -18.12
CA VAL A 60 5.32 2.89 -18.01
C VAL A 60 4.99 1.42 -18.35
N GLY A 61 3.71 1.03 -18.36
CA GLY A 61 3.29 -0.35 -18.63
C GLY A 61 3.59 -1.31 -17.48
N MET A 62 3.54 -0.82 -16.23
CA MET A 62 3.86 -1.59 -15.03
C MET A 62 2.68 -1.62 -14.05
N THR A 63 2.52 -2.71 -13.32
CA THR A 63 1.52 -2.81 -12.25
C THR A 63 1.97 -2.18 -10.94
N SER A 64 3.29 -2.02 -10.73
CA SER A 64 3.86 -1.35 -9.57
C SER A 64 5.31 -0.93 -9.82
N VAL A 65 5.64 0.28 -9.40
CA VAL A 65 7.00 0.83 -9.41
C VAL A 65 7.68 0.82 -8.05
N ILE A 66 6.99 0.48 -6.96
CA ILE A 66 7.52 0.59 -5.60
C ILE A 66 8.83 -0.20 -5.45
N GLY A 67 9.85 0.46 -4.91
CA GLY A 67 11.20 -0.10 -4.70
C GLY A 67 12.08 -0.15 -5.96
N LYS A 68 11.61 0.38 -7.09
CA LYS A 68 12.41 0.50 -8.33
C LYS A 68 13.10 1.85 -8.40
N THR A 69 14.08 1.97 -9.29
CA THR A 69 14.73 3.22 -9.69
C THR A 69 14.38 3.58 -11.13
N ASP A 70 14.81 4.75 -11.61
CA ASP A 70 14.65 5.11 -13.03
C ASP A 70 15.31 4.12 -13.99
N PHE A 71 16.35 3.42 -13.53
CA PHE A 71 17.11 2.46 -14.33
C PHE A 71 16.35 1.14 -14.55
N ASP A 72 15.30 0.88 -13.78
CA ASP A 72 14.46 -0.31 -13.89
C ASP A 72 13.23 -0.08 -14.79
N MET A 73 13.07 1.13 -15.34
CA MET A 73 11.97 1.47 -16.23
C MET A 73 12.24 0.91 -17.64
N PRO A 74 11.22 0.35 -18.32
CA PRO A 74 11.34 -0.23 -19.67
C PRO A 74 11.63 0.79 -20.78
#